data_AF-A0A967ERM3-F1
#
_entry.id   AF-A0A967ERM3-F1
#
_cell.length_a   1.000
_cell.length_b   1.000
_cell.length_c   1.000
_cell.angle_alpha   90.00
_cell.angle_beta   90.00
_cell.angle_gamma   90.00
#
_symmetry.space_group_name_H-M   'P 1'
#
loop_
_entity.id
_entity.type
_entity.pdbx_description
1 polymer ?
#
loop_
_entity_poly.entity_id
_entity_poly.type
_entity_poly.pdbx_seq_one_letter_code
_entity_poly.pdbx_strand_id
1 'polypeptide(L)'
;MINFIFLTVIFLIIIGLFGTMFKKNLIKLAMSINIISNGVNLFLISLGYRQGGIAPIFTNAPNLKMVSPTPQALILTNIVINLAVTAFLLSLSILIYKKEKKL
;
A
#
# COMPACT_ATOMS: atom_id res chain seq x y z
N MET A 1 7.00 -19.57 -5.70
CA MET A 1 7.09 -18.10 -5.73
C MET A 1 6.06 -17.41 -4.84
N ILE A 2 4.78 -17.82 -4.88
CA ILE A 2 3.69 -17.29 -4.03
C ILE A 2 4.02 -17.29 -2.52
N ASN A 3 4.65 -18.35 -1.99
CA ASN A 3 4.95 -18.43 -0.54
C ASN A 3 5.90 -17.34 -0.03
N PHE A 4 6.89 -16.92 -0.82
CA PHE A 4 7.81 -15.83 -0.44
C PHE A 4 7.12 -14.47 -0.40
N ILE A 5 6.15 -14.25 -1.27
CA ILE A 5 5.35 -13.03 -1.32
C ILE A 5 4.48 -12.91 -0.07
N PHE A 6 3.79 -13.98 0.35
CA PHE A 6 3.01 -13.95 1.58
C PHE A 6 3.88 -13.71 2.83
N LEU A 7 5.07 -14.30 2.89
CA LEU A 7 6.00 -14.04 4.00
C LEU A 7 6.46 -12.58 4.03
N THR A 8 6.73 -12.01 2.85
CA THR A 8 7.09 -10.58 2.71
C THR A 8 5.96 -9.67 3.15
N VAL A 9 4.71 -9.96 2.76
CA VAL A 9 3.50 -9.21 3.18
C VAL A 9 3.38 -9.20 4.70
N ILE A 10 3.49 -10.37 5.33
CA ILE A 10 3.40 -10.50 6.79
C ILE A 10 4.47 -9.64 7.47
N PHE A 11 5.71 -9.69 6.97
CA PHE A 11 6.81 -8.89 7.52
C PHE A 11 6.57 -7.38 7.36
N LEU A 12 6.09 -6.94 6.19
CA LEU A 12 5.75 -5.54 5.94
C LEU A 12 4.64 -5.03 6.88
N ILE A 13 3.59 -5.83 7.08
CA ILE A 13 2.47 -5.46 7.96
C ILE A 13 2.96 -5.36 9.41
N ILE A 14 3.78 -6.31 9.87
CA ILE A 14 4.34 -6.31 11.24
C ILE A 14 5.23 -5.08 11.45
N ILE A 15 6.14 -4.77 10.51
CA ILE A 15 7.00 -3.58 10.60
C ILE A 15 6.16 -2.30 10.63
N GLY A 16 5.15 -2.22 9.77
CA GLY A 16 4.25 -1.08 9.72
C GLY A 16 3.48 -0.88 11.03
N LEU A 17 2.93 -1.94 11.60
CA LEU A 17 2.25 -1.91 12.91
C LEU A 17 3.20 -1.54 14.05
N PHE A 18 4.41 -2.09 14.05
CA PHE A 18 5.42 -1.75 15.05
C PHE A 18 5.81 -0.27 14.95
N GLY A 19 5.94 0.26 13.72
CA GLY A 19 6.21 1.67 13.48
C GLY A 19 5.12 2.60 14.01
N THR A 20 3.84 2.27 13.81
CA THR A 20 2.72 3.10 14.28
C THR A 20 2.57 3.09 15.80
N MET A 21 2.80 1.96 16.47
CA MET A 21 2.64 1.86 17.94
C MET A 21 3.80 2.52 18.72
N PHE A 22 5.04 2.42 18.23
CA PHE A 22 6.22 2.82 19.02
C PHE A 22 6.74 4.24 18.71
N LYS A 23 6.30 4.89 17.63
CA LYS A 23 6.81 6.21 17.24
C LYS A 23 5.83 7.33 17.60
N LYS A 24 6.27 8.23 18.49
CA LYS A 24 5.52 9.46 18.86
C LYS A 24 5.61 10.59 17.83
N ASN A 25 6.58 10.54 16.91
CA ASN A 25 6.74 11.56 15.87
C ASN A 25 5.72 11.31 14.74
N LEU A 26 4.88 12.32 14.46
CA LEU A 26 3.82 12.28 13.47
C LEU A 26 4.32 11.94 12.05
N ILE A 27 5.52 12.39 11.68
CA ILE A 27 6.13 12.08 10.37
C ILE A 27 6.43 10.57 10.28
N LYS A 28 6.99 9.98 11.35
CA LYS A 28 7.28 8.55 11.39
C LYS A 28 5.99 7.72 11.41
N LEU A 29 4.93 8.24 12.03
CA LEU A 29 3.62 7.60 12.02
C LEU A 29 3.01 7.59 10.60
N ALA A 30 3.09 8.70 9.86
CA ALA A 30 2.67 8.76 8.46
C ALA A 30 3.45 7.78 7.57
N MET A 31 4.77 7.69 7.73
CA MET A 31 5.58 6.68 7.01
C MET A 31 5.17 5.25 7.36
N SER A 32 4.87 4.97 8.62
CA SER A 32 4.47 3.64 9.08
C SER A 32 3.12 3.22 8.47
N ILE A 33 2.16 4.14 8.38
CA ILE A 33 0.88 3.89 7.69
C ILE A 33 1.11 3.58 6.21
N ASN A 34 2.00 4.30 5.54
CA ASN A 34 2.35 4.02 4.14
C ASN A 34 2.91 2.61 3.96
N ILE A 35 3.76 2.14 4.89
CA ILE A 35 4.33 0.78 4.85
C ILE A 35 3.21 -0.27 4.95
N ILE A 36 2.24 -0.09 5.85
CA ILE A 36 1.09 -0.99 5.99
C ILE A 36 0.28 -1.02 4.69
N SER A 37 -0.07 0.14 4.13
CA SER A 37 -0.83 0.26 2.88
C SER A 37 -0.13 -0.44 1.71
N ASN A 38 1.20 -0.31 1.61
CA ASN A 38 1.99 -1.02 0.60
C ASN A 38 1.98 -2.55 0.82
N GLY A 39 2.03 -3.01 2.06
CA GLY A 39 1.87 -4.44 2.39
C GLY A 39 0.51 -5.00 1.97
N VAL A 40 -0.57 -4.26 2.22
CA VAL A 40 -1.93 -4.62 1.79
C VAL A 40 -2.06 -4.63 0.27
N ASN A 41 -1.48 -3.65 -0.42
CA ASN A 41 -1.45 -3.63 -1.89
C ASN A 41 -0.75 -4.86 -2.44
N LEU A 42 0.39 -5.24 -1.87
CA LEU A 42 1.17 -6.40 -2.31
C LEU A 42 0.40 -7.72 -2.04
N PHE A 43 -0.35 -7.79 -0.94
CA PHE A 43 -1.27 -8.90 -0.66
C PHE A 43 -2.36 -9.02 -1.73
N LEU A 44 -3.00 -7.91 -2.11
CA LEU A 44 -4.04 -7.89 -3.14
C LEU A 44 -3.52 -8.32 -4.52
N ILE A 45 -2.31 -7.88 -4.90
CA ILE A 45 -1.67 -8.32 -6.15
C ILE A 45 -1.46 -9.82 -6.14
N SER A 46 -1.00 -10.38 -5.03
CA SER A 46 -0.74 -11.81 -4.90
C SER A 46 -2.02 -12.66 -5.07
N LEU A 47 -3.18 -12.14 -4.67
CA LEU A 47 -4.47 -12.82 -4.86
C LEU A 47 -4.95 -12.79 -6.32
N GLY A 48 -4.62 -11.73 -7.06
CA GLY A 48 -4.98 -11.56 -8.47
C GLY A 48 -4.06 -12.25 -9.46
N TYR A 49 -2.89 -12.71 -9.00
CA TYR A 49 -1.86 -13.28 -9.87
C TYR A 49 -2.26 -14.67 -10.39
N ARG A 50 -2.23 -14.84 -11.71
CA ARG A 50 -2.36 -16.14 -12.38
C ARG A 50 -1.09 -16.43 -13.16
N GLN A 51 -0.54 -17.64 -13.00
CA GLN A 51 0.67 -18.07 -13.73
C GLN A 51 0.44 -17.99 -15.25
N GLY A 52 1.37 -17.34 -15.96
CA GLY A 52 1.29 -17.14 -17.40
C GLY A 52 0.26 -16.10 -17.85
N GLY A 53 -0.26 -15.30 -16.92
CA GLY A 53 -1.25 -14.27 -17.21
C GLY A 53 -0.66 -13.05 -17.91
N ILE A 54 -1.14 -12.71 -19.10
CA ILE A 54 -0.83 -11.42 -19.73
C ILE A 54 -1.62 -10.28 -19.06
N ALA A 55 -1.08 -9.05 -19.14
CA ALA A 55 -1.76 -7.86 -18.64
C ALA A 55 -3.17 -7.76 -19.23
N PRO A 56 -4.19 -7.34 -18.44
CA PRO A 56 -5.59 -7.31 -18.86
C PRO A 56 -5.85 -6.07 -19.72
N ILE A 57 -5.14 -5.97 -20.84
CA ILE A 57 -5.25 -4.90 -21.82
C ILE A 57 -5.79 -5.57 -23.07
N PHE A 58 -6.98 -5.17 -23.50
CA PHE A 58 -7.55 -5.57 -24.79
C PHE A 58 -6.70 -4.98 -25.92
N THR A 59 -5.61 -5.65 -26.23
CA THR A 59 -4.85 -5.54 -27.47
C THR A 59 -5.22 -6.75 -28.34
N ASN A 60 -4.94 -6.73 -29.65
CA ASN A 60 -5.15 -7.86 -30.58
C ASN A 60 -4.24 -9.08 -30.25
N ALA A 61 -4.06 -9.39 -28.96
CA ALA A 61 -3.30 -10.51 -28.47
C ALA A 61 -4.12 -11.80 -28.61
N PRO A 62 -3.47 -12.92 -28.97
CA PRO A 62 -4.13 -14.21 -29.04
C PRO A 62 -4.69 -14.58 -27.66
N ASN A 63 -5.66 -15.50 -27.67
CA ASN A 63 -6.53 -16.01 -26.59
C ASN A 63 -5.78 -16.57 -25.35
N LEU A 64 -4.83 -15.82 -24.81
CA LEU A 64 -3.97 -16.13 -23.68
C LEU A 64 -4.71 -15.78 -22.39
N LYS A 65 -4.50 -16.57 -21.35
CA LYS A 65 -5.09 -16.31 -20.02
C LYS A 65 -4.65 -14.92 -19.56
N MET A 66 -5.60 -14.05 -19.22
CA MET A 66 -5.31 -12.75 -18.61
C MET A 66 -5.33 -12.85 -17.08
N VAL A 67 -4.55 -12.00 -16.40
CA VAL A 67 -4.69 -11.82 -14.95
C VAL A 67 -6.01 -11.13 -14.61
N SER A 68 -6.48 -11.32 -13.36
CA SER A 68 -7.75 -10.72 -12.94
C SER A 68 -7.64 -9.20 -12.88
N PRO A 69 -8.50 -8.42 -13.56
CA PRO A 69 -8.46 -6.95 -13.51
C PRO A 69 -9.01 -6.41 -12.17
N THR A 70 -9.77 -7.20 -11.42
CA THR A 70 -10.45 -6.75 -10.20
C THR A 70 -9.47 -6.27 -9.11
N PRO A 71 -8.40 -7.00 -8.76
CA PRO A 71 -7.45 -6.54 -7.75
C PRO A 71 -6.67 -5.30 -8.22
N GLN A 72 -6.42 -5.18 -9.52
CA GLN A 72 -5.71 -4.04 -10.09
C GLN A 72 -6.51 -2.74 -9.94
N ALA A 73 -7.82 -2.78 -10.19
CA ALA A 73 -8.70 -1.65 -9.92
C ALA A 73 -8.75 -1.27 -8.43
N LEU A 74 -8.79 -2.26 -7.54
CA LEU A 74 -8.82 -2.04 -6.09
C LEU A 74 -7.56 -1.35 -5.57
N ILE A 75 -6.38 -1.74 -6.09
CA ILE A 75 -5.09 -1.14 -5.71
C ILE A 75 -5.00 0.30 -6.17
N LEU A 76 -5.48 0.63 -7.38
CA LEU A 76 -5.46 2.01 -7.88
C LEU A 76 -6.24 2.95 -6.95
N THR A 77 -7.43 2.52 -6.51
CA THR A 77 -8.23 3.26 -5.53
C THR A 77 -7.51 3.39 -4.18
N ASN A 78 -6.88 2.30 -3.70
CA ASN A 78 -6.17 2.32 -2.43
C ASN A 78 -4.95 3.28 -2.45
N ILE A 79 -4.23 3.36 -3.57
CA ILE A 79 -3.10 4.29 -3.73
C ILE A 79 -3.57 5.74 -3.57
N VAL A 80 -4.70 6.11 -4.19
CA VAL A 80 -5.26 7.47 -4.09
C VAL A 80 -5.70 7.79 -2.67
N ILE A 81 -6.40 6.86 -2.00
CA ILE A 81 -6.82 7.02 -0.60
C ILE A 81 -5.60 7.19 0.31
N ASN A 82 -4.58 6.36 0.15
CA ASN A 82 -3.37 6.43 0.97
C ASN A 82 -2.60 7.75 0.78
N LEU A 83 -2.55 8.27 -0.46
CA LEU A 83 -1.98 9.59 -0.73
C LEU A 83 -2.77 10.70 -0.02
N ALA A 84 -4.10 10.67 -0.09
CA ALA A 84 -4.97 11.65 0.58
C ALA A 84 -4.79 11.64 2.11
N VAL A 85 -4.77 10.44 2.72
CA VAL A 85 -4.54 10.28 4.16
C VAL A 85 -3.15 10.77 4.57
N THR A 86 -2.11 10.47 3.78
CA THR A 86 -0.74 10.93 4.05
C THR A 86 -0.64 12.46 3.97
N ALA A 87 -1.24 13.07 2.94
CA ALA A 87 -1.30 14.52 2.81
C ALA A 87 -2.05 15.17 3.99
N PHE A 88 -3.16 14.58 4.41
CA PHE A 88 -3.93 15.03 5.57
C PHE A 88 -3.11 14.96 6.87
N LEU A 89 -2.44 13.83 7.12
CA LEU A 89 -1.58 13.65 8.31
C LEU A 89 -0.41 14.64 8.34
N LEU A 90 0.23 14.88 7.19
CA LEU A 90 1.31 15.86 7.08
C LEU A 90 0.81 17.29 7.29
N SER A 91 -0.34 17.66 6.70
CA SER A 91 -0.99 18.95 6.92
C SER A 91 -1.30 19.17 8.41
N LEU A 92 -1.84 18.15 9.07
CA LEU A 92 -2.14 18.19 10.50
C LEU A 92 -0.85 18.29 11.34
N SER A 93 0.22 17.59 10.93
CA SER A 93 1.54 17.70 11.57
C SER A 93 2.11 19.11 11.50
N ILE A 94 2.00 19.77 10.33
CA ILE A 94 2.44 21.16 10.13
C ILE A 94 1.59 22.11 10.97
N LEU A 95 0.27 21.88 11.04
CA LEU A 95 -0.64 22.71 11.83
C LEU A 95 -0.35 22.63 13.32
N ILE A 96 -0.10 21.42 13.85
CA ILE A 96 0.32 21.22 15.24
C ILE A 96 1.66 21.89 15.48
N TYR A 97 2.64 21.71 14.59
CA TYR A 97 3.95 22.35 14.72
C TYR A 97 3.85 23.88 14.79
N LYS A 98 3.00 24.48 13.94
CA LYS A 98 2.76 25.93 13.93
C LYS A 98 2.07 26.42 15.21
N LYS A 99 1.19 25.60 15.81
CA LYS A 99 0.43 25.95 17.02
C LYS A 99 1.24 25.77 18.30
N GLU A 100 2.00 24.68 18.43
CA GLU A 100 2.69 24.28 19.67
C GLU A 100 4.17 24.71 19.71
N LYS A 101 4.78 25.09 18.59
CA LYS A 101 6.20 25.51 18.50
C LYS A 101 7.20 24.53 19.15
N LYS A 102 6.81 23.26 19.34
CA LYS A 102 7.65 22.18 19.87
C LYS A 102 7.57 20.96 18.94
N LEU A 103 8.74 20.48 18.55
CA LEU A 103 8.98 19.12 18.06
C LEU A 103 9.43 18.26 19.24
#